data_AF-A0A2T2YKK0-F1
#
_entry.id   AF-A0A2T2YKK0-F1
#
_cell.length_a   1.000
_cell.length_b   1.000
_cell.length_c   1.000
_cell.angle_alpha   90.00
_cell.angle_beta   90.00
_cell.angle_gamma   90.00
#
_symmetry.space_group_name_H-M   'P 1'
#
loop_
_entity.id
_entity.type
_entity.pdbx_description
1 polymer ?
#
loop_
_entity_poly.entity_id
_entity_poly.type
_entity_poly.pdbx_seq_one_letter_code
_entity_poly.pdbx_strand_id
1 'polypeptide(L)'
;MNNKTLGILGLIGAPFLFIGMQLEEIYNQELAYSWFTGAWEFMYISAWLASIIALQRLKATGTSKFGKGIIWVIICTLLLAEASNVYLLIFPKDRTTLFWILDSFWPISNLIMLLVGITVVWAKVLPGWHRLVPLLVGMWFPIASLAMVILGRTSTAFIIGGVYSAVAWSLLAIVVLISKEQPANQNLNTSPLKSIPDYPVNVSS
;
A
#
# COMPACT_ATOMS: atom_id res chain seq x y z
N MET A 1 13.07 -10.87 -3.83
CA MET A 1 11.63 -11.19 -4.01
C MET A 1 11.07 -10.33 -5.13
N ASN A 2 10.35 -10.91 -6.10
CA ASN A 2 9.78 -10.21 -7.26
C ASN A 2 8.44 -9.51 -6.87
N ASN A 3 8.06 -8.43 -7.56
CA ASN A 3 6.73 -7.81 -7.44
C ASN A 3 5.56 -8.79 -7.54
N LYS A 4 5.69 -9.88 -8.32
CA LYS A 4 4.66 -10.94 -8.35
C LYS A 4 4.41 -11.55 -6.97
N THR A 5 5.46 -11.86 -6.22
CA THR A 5 5.32 -12.41 -4.86
C THR A 5 4.69 -11.39 -3.92
N LEU A 6 5.11 -10.11 -4.02
CA LEU A 6 4.52 -9.02 -3.22
C LEU A 6 3.02 -8.86 -3.49
N GLY A 7 2.60 -8.96 -4.75
CA GLY A 7 1.20 -8.90 -5.13
C GLY A 7 0.39 -10.12 -4.66
N ILE A 8 0.97 -11.33 -4.67
CA ILE A 8 0.29 -12.53 -4.12
C ILE A 8 0.08 -12.36 -2.62
N LEU A 9 1.11 -11.91 -1.88
CA LEU A 9 1.02 -11.63 -0.45
C LEU A 9 -0.06 -10.56 -0.18
N GLY A 10 -0.06 -9.49 -0.97
CA GLY A 10 -1.10 -8.45 -0.94
C GLY A 10 -2.51 -9.01 -1.09
N LEU A 11 -2.72 -9.90 -2.07
CA LEU A 11 -4.03 -10.46 -2.39
C LEU A 11 -4.54 -11.40 -1.29
N ILE A 12 -3.64 -12.22 -0.72
CA ILE A 12 -3.98 -13.14 0.37
C ILE A 12 -4.36 -12.36 1.63
N GLY A 13 -3.65 -11.27 1.95
CA GLY A 13 -3.93 -10.50 3.17
C GLY A 13 -5.04 -9.46 3.05
N ALA A 14 -5.43 -9.07 1.82
CA ALA A 14 -6.51 -8.11 1.58
C ALA A 14 -7.84 -8.38 2.33
N PRO A 15 -8.36 -9.63 2.40
CA PRO A 15 -9.62 -9.89 3.10
C PRO A 15 -9.50 -9.85 4.63
N PHE A 16 -8.30 -9.82 5.22
CA PHE A 16 -8.13 -10.00 6.66
C PHE A 16 -8.68 -8.85 7.50
N LEU A 17 -8.69 -7.61 7.00
CA LEU A 17 -9.35 -6.51 7.71
C LEU A 17 -10.86 -6.74 7.81
N PHE A 18 -11.49 -7.19 6.73
CA PHE A 18 -12.91 -7.51 6.73
C PHE A 18 -13.22 -8.68 7.67
N ILE A 19 -12.44 -9.75 7.59
CA ILE A 19 -12.58 -10.91 8.47
C ILE A 19 -12.46 -10.47 9.93
N GLY A 20 -11.45 -9.66 10.27
CA GLY A 20 -11.27 -9.12 11.62
C GLY A 20 -12.48 -8.33 12.11
N MET A 21 -12.96 -7.37 11.30
CA MET A 21 -14.14 -6.57 11.67
C MET A 21 -15.40 -7.42 11.89
N GLN A 22 -15.64 -8.45 11.06
CA GLN A 22 -16.78 -9.34 11.26
C GLN A 22 -16.64 -10.24 12.48
N LEU A 23 -15.44 -10.74 12.74
CA LEU A 23 -15.20 -11.58 13.91
C LEU A 23 -15.33 -10.79 15.21
N GLU A 24 -14.83 -9.57 15.25
CA GLU A 24 -15.01 -8.67 16.41
C GLU A 24 -16.48 -8.32 16.64
N GLU A 25 -17.25 -8.16 15.57
CA GLU A 25 -18.69 -7.93 15.68
C GLU A 25 -19.43 -9.16 16.24
N ILE A 26 -19.11 -10.36 15.77
CA ILE A 26 -19.77 -11.61 16.18
C ILE A 26 -19.41 -11.98 17.63
N TYR A 27 -18.13 -11.89 17.97
CA TYR A 27 -17.59 -12.39 19.25
C TYR A 27 -17.35 -11.28 20.29
N ASN A 28 -17.62 -10.02 19.97
CA ASN A 28 -17.53 -8.87 20.86
C ASN A 28 -16.20 -8.82 21.64
N GLN A 29 -16.27 -8.55 22.96
CA GLN A 29 -15.11 -8.32 23.82
C GLN A 29 -14.21 -9.54 24.00
N GLU A 30 -14.70 -10.77 23.78
CA GLU A 30 -13.86 -11.96 23.95
C GLU A 30 -12.74 -12.02 22.91
N LEU A 31 -13.00 -11.58 21.68
CA LEU A 31 -11.99 -11.49 20.65
C LEU A 31 -11.10 -10.26 20.82
N ALA A 32 -11.66 -9.12 21.27
CA ALA A 32 -10.90 -7.88 21.43
C ALA A 32 -9.69 -7.99 22.39
N TYR A 33 -9.71 -8.96 23.32
CA TYR A 33 -8.61 -9.26 24.25
C TYR A 33 -7.86 -10.56 23.91
N SER A 34 -8.06 -11.09 22.72
CA SER A 34 -7.39 -12.30 22.23
C SER A 34 -6.13 -11.94 21.46
N TRP A 35 -5.14 -12.83 21.51
CA TRP A 35 -3.98 -12.77 20.62
C TRP A 35 -4.42 -12.87 19.15
N PHE A 36 -5.59 -13.45 18.90
CA PHE A 36 -6.12 -13.64 17.56
C PHE A 36 -6.30 -12.30 16.84
N THR A 37 -6.66 -11.22 17.55
CA THR A 37 -6.76 -9.87 16.98
C THR A 37 -5.47 -9.38 16.37
N GLY A 38 -4.38 -9.47 17.13
CA GLY A 38 -3.05 -9.11 16.61
C GLY A 38 -2.66 -9.95 15.39
N ALA A 39 -3.15 -11.19 15.26
CA ALA A 39 -2.77 -12.07 14.16
C ALA A 39 -3.37 -11.64 12.81
N TRP A 40 -4.68 -11.36 12.74
CA TRP A 40 -5.27 -10.94 11.47
C TRP A 40 -4.86 -9.52 11.08
N GLU A 41 -4.69 -8.62 12.05
CA GLU A 41 -4.21 -7.27 11.79
C GLU A 41 -2.78 -7.28 11.27
N PHE A 42 -1.92 -8.13 11.85
CA PHE A 42 -0.57 -8.38 11.36
C PHE A 42 -0.58 -8.89 9.92
N MET A 43 -1.41 -9.90 9.61
CA MET A 43 -1.54 -10.42 8.25
C MET A 43 -1.98 -9.34 7.25
N TYR A 44 -2.93 -8.49 7.64
CA TYR A 44 -3.43 -7.40 6.82
C TYR A 44 -2.36 -6.32 6.57
N ILE A 45 -1.71 -5.80 7.60
CA ILE A 45 -0.70 -4.73 7.45
C ILE A 45 0.53 -5.26 6.72
N SER A 46 0.99 -6.48 7.01
CA SER A 46 2.10 -7.10 6.27
C SER A 46 1.81 -7.22 4.77
N ALA A 47 0.59 -7.60 4.39
CA ALA A 47 0.16 -7.66 3.00
C ALA A 47 0.02 -6.27 2.35
N TRP A 48 -0.45 -5.29 3.11
CA TRP A 48 -0.50 -3.90 2.66
C TRP A 48 0.92 -3.36 2.44
N LEU A 49 1.84 -3.60 3.36
CA LEU A 49 3.25 -3.21 3.26
C LEU A 49 3.90 -3.84 2.03
N ALA A 50 3.63 -5.12 1.74
CA ALA A 50 4.09 -5.78 0.53
C ALA A 50 3.64 -5.04 -0.75
N SER A 51 2.36 -4.62 -0.80
CA SER A 51 1.82 -3.85 -1.91
C SER A 51 2.48 -2.47 -2.03
N ILE A 52 2.75 -1.78 -0.92
CA ILE A 52 3.45 -0.50 -0.90
C ILE A 52 4.90 -0.63 -1.38
N ILE A 53 5.63 -1.66 -0.95
CA ILE A 53 6.99 -1.93 -1.41
C ILE A 53 7.00 -2.18 -2.93
N ALA A 54 5.99 -2.85 -3.47
CA ALA A 54 5.89 -3.01 -4.91
C ALA A 54 5.62 -1.69 -5.64
N LEU A 55 4.72 -0.84 -5.11
CA LEU A 55 4.51 0.52 -5.64
C LEU A 55 5.79 1.37 -5.61
N GLN A 56 6.60 1.23 -4.55
CA GLN A 56 7.91 1.87 -4.44
C GLN A 56 8.84 1.46 -5.58
N ARG A 57 8.93 0.15 -5.85
CA ARG A 57 9.77 -0.41 -6.92
C ARG A 57 9.31 0.00 -8.31
N LEU A 58 8.00 0.09 -8.50
CA LEU A 58 7.38 0.63 -9.71
C LEU A 58 7.55 2.15 -9.83
N LYS A 59 8.07 2.83 -8.80
CA LYS A 59 8.15 4.29 -8.71
C LYS A 59 6.78 4.93 -8.99
N ALA A 60 5.71 4.32 -8.48
CA ALA A 60 4.34 4.69 -8.83
C ALA A 60 3.99 6.14 -8.46
N THR A 61 4.65 6.71 -7.45
CA THR A 61 4.55 8.13 -7.03
C THR A 61 5.49 9.07 -7.79
N GLY A 62 6.16 8.59 -8.84
CA GLY A 62 7.09 9.35 -9.66
C GLY A 62 8.50 9.42 -9.10
N THR A 63 9.32 10.32 -9.67
CA THR A 63 10.76 10.46 -9.34
C THR A 63 11.07 11.69 -8.49
N SER A 64 10.07 12.51 -8.17
CA SER A 64 10.21 13.72 -7.36
C SER A 64 10.65 13.39 -5.92
N LYS A 65 11.29 14.34 -5.25
CA LYS A 65 11.70 14.17 -3.84
C LYS A 65 10.50 13.86 -2.94
N PHE A 66 9.38 14.57 -3.16
CA PHE A 66 8.14 14.34 -2.42
C PHE A 66 7.56 12.94 -2.68
N GLY A 67 7.44 12.53 -3.95
CA GLY A 67 6.91 11.20 -4.30
C GLY A 67 7.73 10.05 -3.72
N LYS A 68 9.06 10.19 -3.69
CA LYS A 68 9.94 9.22 -3.01
C LYS A 68 9.78 9.26 -1.49
N GLY A 69 9.70 10.46 -0.91
CA GLY A 69 9.57 10.65 0.53
C GLY A 69 8.27 10.06 1.07
N ILE A 70 7.13 10.33 0.40
CA ILE A 70 5.83 9.91 0.90
C ILE A 70 5.66 8.39 0.96
N ILE A 71 6.28 7.65 0.02
CA ILE A 71 6.31 6.19 0.05
C ILE A 71 7.10 5.67 1.26
N TRP A 72 8.22 6.30 1.61
CA TRP A 72 8.95 5.93 2.81
C TRP A 72 8.19 6.27 4.09
N VAL A 73 7.50 7.42 4.11
CA VAL A 73 6.68 7.83 5.24
C VAL A 73 5.59 6.79 5.52
N ILE A 74 4.82 6.35 4.51
CA ILE A 74 3.80 5.31 4.72
C ILE A 74 4.41 3.97 5.13
N ILE A 75 5.57 3.58 4.60
CA ILE A 75 6.27 2.36 5.04
C ILE A 75 6.59 2.45 6.53
N CYS A 76 7.17 3.56 6.99
CA CYS A 76 7.51 3.75 8.39
C CYS A 76 6.28 3.73 9.30
N THR A 77 5.19 4.40 8.91
CA THR A 77 3.98 4.40 9.73
C THR A 77 3.30 3.03 9.76
N LEU A 78 3.32 2.27 8.66
CA LEU A 78 2.83 0.90 8.66
C LEU A 78 3.67 -0.02 9.54
N LEU A 79 4.99 0.14 9.56
CA LEU A 79 5.86 -0.64 10.46
C LEU A 79 5.61 -0.31 11.95
N LEU A 80 5.33 0.95 12.26
CA LEU A 80 4.96 1.36 13.63
C LEU A 80 3.58 0.83 14.03
N ALA A 81 2.60 0.87 13.11
CA ALA A 81 1.30 0.25 13.34
C ALA A 81 1.45 -1.27 13.54
N GLU A 82 2.30 -1.93 12.75
CA GLU A 82 2.54 -3.37 12.87
C GLU A 82 3.19 -3.75 14.21
N ALA A 83 4.02 -2.88 14.77
CA ALA A 83 4.58 -3.11 16.10
C ALA A 83 3.49 -3.18 17.19
N SER A 84 2.37 -2.47 17.02
CA SER A 84 1.21 -2.61 17.91
C SER A 84 0.56 -3.99 17.79
N ASN A 85 0.43 -4.54 16.57
CA ASN A 85 -0.09 -5.89 16.34
C ASN A 85 0.80 -6.96 16.96
N VAL A 86 2.13 -6.81 16.83
CA VAL A 86 3.10 -7.68 17.51
C VAL A 86 2.98 -7.56 19.03
N TYR A 87 2.75 -6.36 19.55
CA TYR A 87 2.48 -6.16 20.96
C TYR A 87 1.23 -6.93 21.40
N LEU A 88 0.14 -6.89 20.63
CA LEU A 88 -1.10 -7.65 20.89
C LEU A 88 -0.90 -9.16 20.84
N LEU A 89 -0.04 -9.65 19.95
CA LEU A 89 0.28 -11.09 19.88
C LEU A 89 0.95 -11.59 21.16
N ILE A 90 1.81 -10.77 21.77
CA ILE A 90 2.59 -11.15 22.95
C ILE A 90 1.83 -10.83 24.25
N PHE A 91 1.17 -9.68 24.31
CA PHE A 91 0.47 -9.15 25.48
C PHE A 91 -1.00 -8.84 25.14
N PRO A 92 -1.83 -9.85 24.82
CA PRO A 92 -3.17 -9.65 24.25
C PRO A 92 -4.15 -8.92 25.18
N LYS A 93 -3.90 -8.96 26.49
CA LYS A 93 -4.71 -8.28 27.51
C LYS A 93 -4.12 -6.94 27.97
N ASP A 94 -2.87 -6.66 27.62
CA ASP A 94 -2.21 -5.44 28.06
C ASP A 94 -2.40 -4.33 27.01
N ARG A 95 -2.76 -3.14 27.47
CA ARG A 95 -3.08 -1.97 26.63
C ARG A 95 -2.40 -0.74 27.23
N THR A 96 -1.09 -0.84 27.40
CA THR A 96 -0.25 0.24 27.93
C THR A 96 -0.30 1.50 27.06
N THR A 97 0.17 2.63 27.59
CA THR A 97 0.34 3.86 26.83
C THR A 97 1.17 3.65 25.56
N LEU A 98 2.19 2.78 25.62
CA LEU A 98 3.00 2.45 24.44
C LEU A 98 2.16 1.81 23.33
N PHE A 99 1.27 0.88 23.67
CA PHE A 99 0.36 0.26 22.70
C PHE A 99 -0.47 1.32 21.97
N TRP A 100 -1.12 2.23 22.69
CA TRP A 100 -1.97 3.27 22.09
C TRP A 100 -1.18 4.26 21.22
N ILE A 101 0.07 4.55 21.56
CA ILE A 101 0.96 5.37 20.72
C ILE A 101 1.30 4.64 19.41
N LEU A 102 1.56 3.33 19.45
CA LEU A 102 1.84 2.56 18.25
C LEU A 102 0.59 2.36 17.39
N ASP A 103 -0.54 2.03 18.02
CA ASP A 103 -1.83 1.79 17.37
C ASP A 103 -2.35 3.03 16.62
N SER A 104 -2.08 4.23 17.14
CA SER A 104 -2.45 5.48 16.46
C SER A 104 -1.72 5.69 15.11
N PHE A 105 -0.67 4.93 14.80
CA PHE A 105 -0.09 4.93 13.45
C PHE A 105 -0.95 4.22 12.40
N TRP A 106 -1.91 3.37 12.79
CA TRP A 106 -2.84 2.74 11.87
C TRP A 106 -3.78 3.74 11.15
N PRO A 107 -4.52 4.61 11.85
CA PRO A 107 -5.32 5.64 11.18
C PRO A 107 -4.43 6.67 10.47
N ILE A 108 -3.26 7.02 11.02
CA ILE A 108 -2.29 7.91 10.37
C ILE A 108 -1.84 7.33 9.02
N SER A 109 -1.54 6.03 8.96
CA SER A 109 -1.14 5.35 7.72
C SER A 109 -2.23 5.41 6.65
N ASN A 110 -3.51 5.30 7.04
CA ASN A 110 -4.64 5.44 6.12
C ASN A 110 -4.74 6.87 5.55
N LEU A 111 -4.52 7.90 6.37
CA LEU A 111 -4.48 9.30 5.91
C LEU A 111 -3.31 9.54 4.95
N ILE A 112 -2.13 8.99 5.25
CA ILE A 112 -0.97 9.09 4.35
C ILE A 112 -1.25 8.34 3.04
N MET A 113 -1.96 7.21 3.09
CA MET A 113 -2.33 6.45 1.89
C MET A 113 -3.20 7.25 0.92
N LEU A 114 -4.08 8.12 1.43
CA LEU A 114 -4.82 9.06 0.59
C LEU A 114 -3.88 9.98 -0.19
N LEU A 115 -2.87 10.54 0.49
CA LEU A 115 -1.86 11.38 -0.13
C LEU A 115 -0.98 10.61 -1.12
N VAL A 116 -0.62 9.35 -0.81
CA VAL A 116 0.06 8.44 -1.74
C VAL A 116 -0.80 8.24 -2.99
N GLY A 117 -2.10 7.97 -2.83
CA GLY A 117 -3.05 7.82 -3.91
C GLY A 117 -3.11 9.03 -4.83
N ILE A 118 -3.28 10.23 -4.27
CA ILE A 118 -3.25 11.49 -5.02
C ILE A 118 -1.93 11.63 -5.78
N THR A 119 -0.81 11.34 -5.12
CA THR A 119 0.53 11.42 -5.72
C THR A 119 0.70 10.44 -6.88
N VAL A 120 0.19 9.20 -6.78
CA VAL A 120 0.21 8.22 -7.87
C VAL A 120 -0.61 8.69 -9.07
N VAL A 121 -1.80 9.25 -8.83
CA VAL A 121 -2.66 9.80 -9.89
C VAL A 121 -1.95 10.93 -10.63
N TRP A 122 -1.29 11.84 -9.91
CA TRP A 122 -0.55 12.97 -10.48
C TRP A 122 0.73 12.56 -11.20
N ALA A 123 1.46 11.56 -10.68
CA ALA A 123 2.69 11.09 -11.27
C ALA A 123 2.47 10.41 -12.64
N LYS A 124 1.26 9.88 -12.89
CA LYS A 124 0.87 9.23 -14.16
C LYS A 124 1.81 8.10 -14.61
N VAL A 125 2.53 7.48 -13.67
CA VAL A 125 3.46 6.37 -13.94
C VAL A 125 2.69 5.08 -14.26
N LEU A 126 1.59 4.84 -13.53
CA LEU A 126 0.72 3.69 -13.78
C LEU A 126 -0.29 4.02 -14.91
N PRO A 127 -0.55 3.09 -15.85
CA PRO A 127 -1.43 3.33 -16.98
C PRO A 127 -2.91 3.23 -16.62
N GLY A 128 -3.74 4.05 -17.26
CA GLY A 128 -5.21 3.90 -17.25
C GLY A 128 -5.83 3.96 -15.84
N TRP A 129 -6.65 2.96 -15.53
CA TRP A 129 -7.37 2.86 -14.25
C TRP A 129 -6.48 2.43 -13.08
N HIS A 130 -5.34 1.77 -13.34
CA HIS A 130 -4.42 1.28 -12.30
C HIS A 130 -3.92 2.40 -11.38
N ARG A 131 -3.75 3.62 -11.91
CA ARG A 131 -3.33 4.79 -11.11
C ARG A 131 -4.39 5.27 -10.12
N LEU A 132 -5.66 4.95 -10.33
CA LEU A 132 -6.76 5.34 -9.44
C LEU A 132 -6.90 4.38 -8.26
N VAL A 133 -6.34 3.18 -8.34
CA VAL A 133 -6.49 2.16 -7.30
C VAL A 133 -5.83 2.56 -5.98
N PRO A 134 -4.59 3.10 -5.93
CA PRO A 134 -4.04 3.60 -4.68
C PRO A 134 -4.88 4.73 -4.05
N LEU A 135 -5.54 5.56 -4.88
CA LEU A 135 -6.47 6.56 -4.39
C LEU A 135 -7.75 5.93 -3.80
N LEU A 136 -8.29 4.90 -4.46
CA LEU A 136 -9.42 4.13 -3.94
C LEU A 136 -9.09 3.53 -2.56
N VAL A 137 -7.91 2.96 -2.38
CA VAL A 137 -7.45 2.45 -1.09
C VAL A 137 -7.39 3.57 -0.04
N GLY A 138 -6.79 4.72 -0.36
CA GLY A 138 -6.73 5.85 0.56
C GLY A 138 -8.08 6.48 0.92
N MET A 139 -9.10 6.30 0.07
CA MET A 139 -10.47 6.77 0.31
C MET A 139 -11.26 5.86 1.26
N TRP A 140 -10.76 4.66 1.58
CA TRP A 140 -11.43 3.76 2.51
C TRP A 140 -11.70 4.41 3.86
N PHE A 141 -10.69 5.03 4.48
CA PHE A 141 -10.82 5.58 5.83
C PHE A 141 -11.82 6.76 5.91
N PRO A 142 -11.79 7.76 5.01
CA PRO A 142 -12.83 8.78 4.94
C PRO A 142 -14.24 8.21 4.74
N ILE A 143 -14.39 7.23 3.85
CA ILE A 143 -15.69 6.64 3.53
C ILE A 143 -16.23 5.81 4.69
N ALA A 144 -15.39 4.97 5.30
CA ALA A 144 -15.75 4.17 6.48
C ALA A 144 -16.12 5.07 7.66
N SER A 145 -15.35 6.14 7.89
CA SER A 145 -15.65 7.12 8.95
C SER A 145 -16.97 7.85 8.68
N LEU A 146 -17.22 8.26 7.44
CA LEU A 146 -18.48 8.90 7.07
C LEU A 146 -19.67 7.95 7.21
N ALA A 147 -19.53 6.68 6.81
CA ALA A 147 -20.55 5.66 6.98
C ALA A 147 -20.88 5.47 8.47
N MET A 148 -19.87 5.43 9.34
CA MET A 148 -20.04 5.36 10.80
C MET A 148 -20.75 6.59 11.39
N VAL A 149 -20.49 7.80 10.84
CA VAL A 149 -21.16 9.03 11.29
C VAL A 149 -22.64 9.05 10.87
N ILE A 150 -22.96 8.60 9.65
CA ILE A 150 -24.33 8.65 9.11
C ILE A 150 -25.19 7.49 9.63
N LEU A 151 -24.65 6.28 9.63
CA LEU A 151 -25.37 5.04 9.96
C LEU A 151 -25.18 4.62 11.43
N GLY A 152 -24.31 5.32 12.18
CA GLY A 152 -23.88 4.90 13.52
C GLY A 152 -22.97 3.67 13.50
N ARG A 153 -22.67 3.16 14.69
CA ARG A 153 -21.95 1.88 14.91
C ARG A 153 -22.89 0.69 14.68
N THR A 154 -23.38 0.54 13.46
CA THR A 154 -24.28 -0.55 13.05
C THR A 154 -23.54 -1.60 12.24
N SER A 155 -24.04 -2.83 12.23
CA SER A 155 -23.53 -3.94 11.40
C SER A 155 -23.38 -3.55 9.93
N THR A 156 -24.34 -2.78 9.41
CA THR A 156 -24.31 -2.27 8.05
C THR A 156 -23.08 -1.40 7.77
N ALA A 157 -22.70 -0.52 8.71
CA ALA A 157 -21.52 0.33 8.55
C ALA A 157 -20.22 -0.49 8.53
N PHE A 158 -20.11 -1.51 9.39
CA PHE A 158 -18.96 -2.43 9.41
C PHE A 158 -18.87 -3.26 8.12
N ILE A 159 -19.98 -3.80 7.63
CA ILE A 159 -20.02 -4.56 6.37
C ILE A 159 -19.59 -3.67 5.20
N ILE A 160 -20.09 -2.44 5.11
CA ILE A 160 -19.70 -1.50 4.04
C ILE A 160 -18.19 -1.23 4.10
N GLY A 161 -17.65 -0.91 5.28
CA GLY A 161 -16.22 -0.69 5.47
C GLY A 161 -15.40 -1.92 5.12
N GLY A 162 -15.84 -3.11 5.52
CA GLY A 162 -15.18 -4.38 5.26
C GLY A 162 -15.14 -4.78 3.80
N VAL A 163 -16.29 -4.78 3.13
CA VAL A 163 -16.38 -5.08 1.70
C VAL A 163 -15.55 -4.09 0.90
N TYR A 164 -15.61 -2.79 1.24
CA TYR A 164 -14.77 -1.78 0.59
C TYR A 164 -13.29 -2.12 0.75
N SER A 165 -12.84 -2.40 1.98
CA SER A 165 -11.44 -2.73 2.24
C SER A 165 -10.99 -3.95 1.44
N ALA A 166 -11.73 -5.06 1.53
CA ALA A 166 -11.39 -6.29 0.85
C ALA A 166 -11.25 -6.06 -0.67
N VAL A 167 -12.17 -5.32 -1.29
CA VAL A 167 -12.14 -5.00 -2.71
C VAL A 167 -10.97 -4.06 -3.06
N ALA A 168 -10.81 -2.95 -2.33
CA ALA A 168 -9.80 -1.94 -2.66
C ALA A 168 -8.37 -2.48 -2.51
N TRP A 169 -8.07 -3.22 -1.45
CA TRP A 169 -6.76 -3.83 -1.25
C TRP A 169 -6.51 -5.00 -2.21
N SER A 170 -7.55 -5.77 -2.57
CA SER A 170 -7.43 -6.80 -3.61
C SER A 170 -7.10 -6.19 -4.97
N LEU A 171 -7.78 -5.09 -5.34
CA LEU A 171 -7.48 -4.34 -6.57
C LEU A 171 -6.04 -3.82 -6.54
N LEU A 172 -5.57 -3.29 -5.41
CA LEU A 172 -4.19 -2.82 -5.28
C LEU A 172 -3.19 -3.94 -5.50
N ALA A 173 -3.43 -5.10 -4.90
CA ALA A 173 -2.62 -6.30 -5.11
C ALA A 173 -2.63 -6.74 -6.57
N ILE A 174 -3.79 -6.73 -7.25
CA ILE A 174 -3.91 -7.03 -8.68
C ILE A 174 -3.10 -6.05 -9.52
N VAL A 175 -3.18 -4.75 -9.26
CA VAL A 175 -2.38 -3.72 -9.96
C VAL A 175 -0.89 -4.04 -9.83
N VAL A 176 -0.43 -4.40 -8.63
CA VAL A 176 0.95 -4.79 -8.39
C VAL A 176 1.34 -6.06 -9.15
N LEU A 177 0.46 -7.06 -9.20
CA LEU A 177 0.70 -8.33 -9.90
C LEU A 177 0.89 -8.17 -11.41
N ILE A 178 0.09 -7.32 -12.03
CA ILE A 178 0.04 -7.16 -13.49
C ILE A 178 0.97 -6.05 -13.99
N SER A 179 1.45 -5.18 -13.11
CA SER A 179 2.42 -4.14 -13.45
C SER A 179 3.80 -4.73 -13.68
N LYS A 180 4.38 -4.47 -14.86
CA LYS A 180 5.75 -4.89 -15.17
C LYS A 180 6.76 -4.04 -14.41
N GLU A 181 7.77 -4.69 -13.81
CA GLU A 181 8.94 -3.98 -13.29
C GLU A 181 9.62 -3.23 -14.44
N GLN A 182 9.92 -1.95 -14.22
CA GLN A 182 10.68 -1.16 -15.18
C GLN A 182 12.13 -1.66 -15.14
N PRO A 183 12.70 -2.22 -16.22
CA PRO A 183 14.06 -2.75 -16.19
C PRO A 183 15.05 -1.62 -15.89
N ALA A 184 15.90 -1.83 -14.88
CA ALA A 184 16.83 -0.82 -14.37
C ALA A 184 17.95 -0.42 -15.35
N ASN A 185 18.09 -1.07 -16.51
CA ASN A 185 19.18 -0.85 -17.47
C ASN A 185 18.73 -0.98 -18.94
N GLN A 186 18.13 0.07 -19.50
CA GLN A 186 18.02 0.20 -20.97
C GLN A 186 18.70 1.47 -21.53
N ASN A 187 19.41 2.24 -20.70
CA ASN A 187 20.09 3.48 -21.11
C ASN A 187 21.61 3.34 -21.37
N LEU A 188 22.14 2.13 -21.55
CA LEU A 188 23.58 1.94 -21.83
C LEU A 188 23.92 1.51 -23.27
N ASN A 189 22.97 1.46 -24.22
CA ASN A 189 23.33 0.96 -25.55
C ASN A 189 22.53 1.49 -26.75
N THR A 190 22.32 2.80 -26.85
CA THR A 190 21.97 3.43 -28.14
C THR A 190 22.67 4.79 -28.32
N SER A 191 24.00 4.79 -28.31
CA SER A 191 24.73 5.76 -29.12
C SER A 191 25.17 5.02 -30.38
N PRO A 192 24.51 5.19 -31.54
CA PRO A 192 25.20 4.92 -32.78
C PRO A 192 26.29 5.97 -32.87
N LEU A 193 27.55 5.53 -32.73
CA LEU A 193 28.70 6.29 -33.20
C LEU A 193 28.35 6.80 -34.60
N LYS A 194 28.10 8.11 -34.69
CA LYS A 194 28.05 8.81 -35.97
C LYS A 194 29.42 8.59 -36.60
N SER A 195 29.47 7.67 -37.55
CA SER A 195 30.63 7.49 -38.43
C SER A 195 30.97 8.85 -39.03
N ILE A 196 32.17 9.33 -38.70
CA ILE A 196 32.78 10.51 -39.28
C ILE A 196 32.87 10.25 -40.79
N PRO A 197 32.32 11.11 -41.67
CA PRO A 197 32.55 10.95 -43.10
C PRO A 197 34.00 11.34 -43.42
N ASP A 198 34.74 10.40 -44.01
CA ASP A 198 36.05 10.63 -44.61
C ASP A 198 35.93 11.68 -45.73
N TYR A 199 36.58 12.82 -45.56
CA TYR A 199 36.77 13.78 -46.64
C TYR A 199 37.96 13.34 -47.53
N PRO A 200 37.79 13.22 -48.85
CA PRO A 200 38.92 13.00 -49.73
C PRO A 200 39.76 14.29 -49.82
N VAL A 201 41.01 14.19 -49.39
CA VAL A 201 42.05 15.21 -49.62
C VAL A 201 42.41 15.16 -51.11
N ASN A 202 41.91 16.13 -51.88
CA ASN A 202 42.28 16.28 -53.28
C ASN A 202 43.60 17.07 -53.35
N VAL A 203 44.71 16.35 -53.52
CA VAL A 203 46.03 16.95 -53.81
C VAL A 203 46.19 16.93 -55.33
N SER A 204 45.96 18.08 -55.97
CA SER A 204 46.39 18.31 -57.35
C SER A 204 47.44 19.42 -57.36
N SER A 205 48.65 18.98 -57.73
CA SER A 205 49.83 19.75 -58.14
C SER A 205 49.60 20.66 -59.33
#